data_AF-A0A353M892-F1
#
_entry.id   AF-A0A353M892-F1
#
_cell.length_a   1.000
_cell.length_b   1.000
_cell.length_c   1.000
_cell.angle_alpha   90.00
_cell.angle_beta   90.00
_cell.angle_gamma   90.00
#
_symmetry.space_group_name_H-M   'P 1'
#
loop_
_entity.id
_entity.type
_entity.pdbx_description
1 polymer ?
#
loop_
_entity_poly.entity_id
_entity_poly.type
_entity_poly.pdbx_seq_one_letter_code
_entity_poly.pdbx_strand_id
1 'polypeptide(L)'
;MGMHALAETLGIEDPRDQASLIELTRHGLPGSAIDTLAEGLGITILELSRYLHVSGRTLMRHREKLLDKHLSDHLITVGIVVARCTELFQDREKGARWLKTPSVALGNCRPLDLLDTTAGATMVLNLLGRIEHGVFS
;
A
#
# COMPACT_ATOMS: atom_id res chain seq x y z
N MET A 1 12.13 -6.06 0.97
CA MET A 1 11.72 -4.66 1.12
C MET A 1 12.44 -4.06 2.30
N GLY A 2 13.01 -2.87 2.14
CA GLY A 2 13.49 -2.11 3.30
C GLY A 2 12.34 -1.43 4.04
N MET A 3 12.45 -1.27 5.36
CA MET A 3 11.53 -0.45 6.15
C MET A 3 11.53 1.01 5.66
N HIS A 4 12.69 1.47 5.19
CA HIS A 4 12.88 2.78 4.58
C HIS A 4 11.95 3.05 3.39
N ALA A 5 11.83 2.09 2.45
CA ALA A 5 10.98 2.26 1.27
C ALA A 5 9.49 2.37 1.63
N LEU A 6 9.06 1.65 2.67
CA LEU A 6 7.70 1.78 3.22
C LEU A 6 7.49 3.15 3.87
N ALA A 7 8.46 3.60 4.66
CA ALA A 7 8.40 4.89 5.34
C ALA A 7 8.31 6.05 4.34
N GLU A 8 9.10 6.02 3.27
CA GLU A 8 9.02 6.98 2.17
C GLU A 8 7.67 6.92 1.45
N THR A 9 7.18 5.70 1.17
CA THR A 9 5.89 5.48 0.48
C THR A 9 4.71 6.04 1.26
N LEU A 10 4.76 5.97 2.60
CA LEU A 10 3.69 6.43 3.49
C LEU A 10 3.96 7.83 4.07
N GLY A 11 5.15 8.42 3.87
CA GLY A 11 5.50 9.71 4.46
C GLY A 11 5.54 9.67 5.99
N ILE A 12 6.04 8.58 6.57
CA ILE A 12 6.11 8.35 8.02
C ILE A 12 7.56 8.22 8.49
N GLU A 13 7.78 8.28 9.81
CA GLU A 13 9.10 8.01 10.39
C GLU A 13 9.54 6.59 10.09
N ASP A 14 10.83 6.42 9.74
CA ASP A 14 11.41 5.14 9.35
C ASP A 14 11.43 4.14 10.53
N PRO A 15 10.61 3.08 10.50
CA PRO A 15 10.58 2.11 11.57
C PRO A 15 11.84 1.25 11.53
N ARG A 16 12.60 1.27 12.62
CA ARG A 16 13.89 0.55 12.73
C ARG A 16 13.78 -0.96 12.49
N ASP A 17 12.66 -1.55 12.90
CA ASP A 17 12.39 -2.98 12.81
C ASP A 17 10.88 -3.27 12.80
N GLN A 18 10.53 -4.56 12.70
CA GLN A 18 9.14 -5.03 12.69
C GLN A 18 8.40 -4.69 13.99
N ALA A 19 9.09 -4.74 15.15
CA ALA A 19 8.48 -4.39 16.42
C ALA A 19 8.07 -2.91 16.46
N SER A 20 8.93 -2.03 15.94
CA SER A 20 8.66 -0.59 15.83
C SER A 20 7.48 -0.30 14.89
N LEU A 21 7.35 -1.04 13.77
CA LEU A 21 6.20 -0.92 12.87
C LEU A 21 4.89 -1.40 13.54
N ILE A 22 4.95 -2.49 14.31
CA ILE A 22 3.80 -2.99 15.07
C ILE A 22 3.34 -1.95 16.10
N GLU A 23 4.28 -1.34 16.83
CA GLU A 23 3.94 -0.27 17.78
C GLU A 23 3.38 0.96 17.07
N LEU A 24 3.96 1.38 15.94
CA LEU A 24 3.44 2.48 15.14
C LEU A 24 2.01 2.18 14.63
N THR A 25 1.75 0.94 14.22
CA THR A 25 0.40 0.48 13.81
C THR A 25 -0.59 0.55 14.97
N ARG A 26 -0.17 0.17 16.19
CA ARG A 26 -1.02 0.20 17.40
C ARG A 26 -1.30 1.64 17.86
N HIS A 27 -0.29 2.51 17.79
CA HIS A 27 -0.42 3.92 18.13
C HIS A 27 -1.22 4.72 17.11
N GLY A 28 -1.17 4.30 15.84
CA GLY A 28 -1.85 4.94 14.72
C GLY A 28 -0.89 5.73 13.85
N LEU A 29 -1.06 5.61 12.53
CA LEU A 29 -0.33 6.43 11.57
C LEU A 29 -0.85 7.87 11.54
N PRO A 30 -0.02 8.86 11.17
CA PRO A 30 -0.52 10.20 10.87
C PRO A 30 -1.48 10.17 9.68
N GLY A 31 -2.56 10.95 9.74
CA GLY A 31 -3.54 11.04 8.66
C GLY A 31 -2.98 11.52 7.32
N SER A 32 -1.85 12.22 7.33
CA SER A 32 -1.10 12.62 6.13
C SER A 32 -0.61 11.43 5.31
N ALA A 33 -0.42 10.25 5.91
CA ALA A 33 -0.01 9.05 5.18
C ALA A 33 -1.03 8.60 4.13
N ILE A 34 -2.31 8.95 4.32
CA ILE A 34 -3.38 8.72 3.33
C ILE A 34 -3.07 9.52 2.07
N ASP A 35 -2.70 10.79 2.23
CA ASP A 35 -2.41 11.69 1.10
C ASP A 35 -1.16 11.23 0.35
N THR A 36 -0.08 10.93 1.07
CA THR A 36 1.18 10.46 0.46
C THR A 36 0.98 9.19 -0.36
N LEU A 37 0.19 8.24 0.16
CA LEU A 37 -0.10 7.00 -0.56
C LEU A 37 -0.99 7.23 -1.78
N ALA A 38 -2.05 8.04 -1.65
CA ALA A 38 -2.96 8.35 -2.75
C ALA A 38 -2.24 9.08 -3.89
N GLU A 39 -1.40 10.05 -3.56
CA GLU A 39 -0.53 10.76 -4.52
C GLU A 39 0.43 9.79 -5.22
N GLY A 40 1.03 8.86 -4.48
CA GLY A 40 1.96 7.89 -5.06
C GLY A 40 1.33 6.88 -6.00
N LEU A 41 0.08 6.54 -5.75
CA LEU A 41 -0.73 5.72 -6.64
C LEU A 41 -1.32 6.54 -7.80
N GLY A 42 -1.33 7.87 -7.71
CA GLY A 42 -2.04 8.75 -8.62
C GLY A 42 -3.54 8.43 -8.68
N ILE A 43 -4.16 8.26 -7.50
CA ILE A 43 -5.59 8.00 -7.33
C ILE A 43 -6.21 8.99 -6.36
N THR A 44 -7.54 9.08 -6.35
CA THR A 44 -8.25 9.94 -5.39
C THR A 44 -8.35 9.29 -4.02
N ILE A 45 -8.52 10.10 -2.96
CA ILE A 45 -8.82 9.60 -1.60
C ILE A 45 -10.09 8.74 -1.59
N LEU A 46 -11.09 9.10 -2.40
CA LEU A 46 -12.31 8.31 -2.55
C LEU A 46 -12.02 6.93 -3.15
N GLU A 47 -11.14 6.85 -4.14
CA GLU A 47 -10.72 5.57 -4.71
C GLU A 47 -9.91 4.74 -3.71
N LEU A 48 -8.95 5.37 -3.02
CA LEU A 48 -8.15 4.71 -1.98
C LEU A 48 -9.03 4.13 -0.86
N SER A 49 -10.12 4.81 -0.49
CA SER A 49 -11.04 4.36 0.57
C SER A 49 -11.65 2.97 0.30
N ARG A 50 -11.74 2.55 -0.97
CA ARG A 50 -12.24 1.23 -1.37
C ARG A 50 -11.35 0.08 -0.87
N TYR A 51 -10.05 0.34 -0.72
CA TYR A 51 -9.07 -0.65 -0.30
C TYR A 51 -8.79 -0.61 1.21
N LEU A 52 -9.35 0.39 1.92
CA LEU A 52 -9.11 0.62 3.34
C LEU A 52 -10.33 0.31 4.23
N HIS A 53 -11.37 -0.31 3.66
CA HIS A 53 -12.60 -0.70 4.36
C HIS A 53 -13.33 0.43 5.11
N VAL A 54 -13.12 1.68 4.69
CA VAL A 54 -13.77 2.86 5.28
C VAL A 54 -14.40 3.71 4.20
N SER A 55 -15.47 4.44 4.54
CA SER A 55 -16.06 5.39 3.61
C SER A 55 -15.11 6.55 3.30
N GLY A 56 -15.21 7.16 2.12
CA GLY A 56 -14.44 8.36 1.79
C GLY A 56 -14.65 9.51 2.81
N ARG A 57 -15.86 9.66 3.36
CA ARG A 57 -16.14 10.64 4.42
C ARG A 57 -15.37 10.33 5.71
N THR A 58 -15.33 9.06 6.11
CA THR A 58 -14.54 8.61 7.26
C THR A 58 -13.07 8.89 7.01
N LEU A 59 -12.55 8.50 5.84
CA LEU A 59 -11.14 8.68 5.49
C LEU A 59 -10.73 10.16 5.50
N MET A 60 -11.56 11.05 4.96
CA MET A 60 -11.32 12.50 5.01
C MET A 60 -11.25 13.05 6.44
N ARG A 61 -12.12 12.60 7.35
CA ARG A 61 -12.07 13.00 8.77
C ARG A 61 -10.84 12.49 9.50
N HIS A 62 -10.23 11.41 9.01
CA HIS A 62 -9.02 10.85 9.59
C HIS A 62 -7.74 11.54 9.12
N ARG A 63 -7.78 12.37 8.07
CA ARG A 63 -6.60 13.11 7.57
C ARG A 63 -6.02 14.09 8.58
N GLU A 64 -6.85 14.67 9.45
CA GLU A 64 -6.45 15.67 10.45
C GLU A 64 -6.06 15.07 11.80
N LYS A 65 -6.03 13.74 11.93
CA LYS A 65 -5.77 13.04 13.19
C LYS A 65 -4.97 11.76 12.97
N LEU A 66 -4.63 11.08 14.06
CA LEU A 66 -4.09 9.74 13.96
C LEU A 66 -5.16 8.76 13.46
N LEU A 67 -4.73 7.83 12.61
CA LEU A 67 -5.53 6.70 12.15
C LEU A 67 -5.72 5.74 13.32
N ASP A 68 -6.86 5.07 13.38
CA ASP A 68 -7.00 3.96 14.32
C ASP A 68 -6.13 2.77 13.88
N LYS A 69 -5.98 1.79 14.77
CA LYS A 69 -5.18 0.60 14.53
C LYS A 69 -5.59 -0.14 13.24
N HIS A 70 -6.89 -0.27 12.97
CA HIS A 70 -7.37 -1.07 11.85
C HIS A 70 -7.09 -0.36 10.53
N LEU A 71 -7.36 0.94 10.47
CA LEU A 71 -7.06 1.75 9.29
C LEU A 71 -5.55 1.87 9.05
N SER A 72 -4.76 1.96 10.13
CA SER A 72 -3.29 1.95 10.04
C SER A 72 -2.77 0.65 9.44
N ASP A 73 -3.26 -0.49 9.92
CA ASP A 73 -2.86 -1.83 9.45
C ASP A 73 -3.16 -2.03 7.95
N HIS A 74 -4.36 -1.61 7.51
CA HIS A 74 -4.72 -1.64 6.10
C HIS A 74 -3.87 -0.68 5.26
N LEU A 75 -3.64 0.55 5.72
CA LEU A 75 -2.81 1.50 4.99
C LEU A 75 -1.36 1.01 4.84
N ILE A 76 -0.82 0.37 5.88
CA ILE A 76 0.50 -0.27 5.85
C ILE A 76 0.52 -1.42 4.85
N THR A 77 -0.51 -2.27 4.84
CA THR A 77 -0.62 -3.38 3.88
C THR A 77 -0.57 -2.88 2.44
N VAL A 78 -1.35 -1.83 2.10
CA VAL A 78 -1.31 -1.21 0.77
C VAL A 78 0.07 -0.58 0.51
N GLY A 79 0.62 0.14 1.49
CA GLY A 79 1.94 0.78 1.40
C GLY A 79 3.07 -0.20 1.11
N ILE A 80 3.07 -1.39 1.73
CA ILE A 80 4.06 -2.44 1.48
C ILE A 80 4.03 -2.87 0.01
N VAL A 81 2.84 -3.08 -0.54
CA VAL A 81 2.71 -3.48 -1.95
C VAL A 81 3.20 -2.38 -2.89
N VAL A 82 2.85 -1.12 -2.61
CA VAL A 82 3.30 0.04 -3.40
C VAL A 82 4.82 0.21 -3.35
N ALA A 83 5.41 0.09 -2.16
CA ALA A 83 6.85 0.14 -1.98
C ALA A 83 7.56 -0.98 -2.75
N ARG A 84 7.07 -2.22 -2.66
CA ARG A 84 7.61 -3.36 -3.44
C ARG A 84 7.50 -3.16 -4.94
N CYS A 85 6.38 -2.64 -5.45
CA CYS A 85 6.25 -2.31 -6.87
C CYS A 85 7.26 -1.24 -7.27
N THR A 86 7.38 -0.17 -6.49
CA THR A 86 8.31 0.93 -6.78
C THR A 86 9.76 0.44 -6.79
N GLU A 87 10.15 -0.40 -5.83
CA GLU A 87 11.45 -1.08 -5.81
C GLU A 87 11.63 -1.96 -7.06
N LEU A 88 10.66 -2.80 -7.43
CA LEU A 88 10.82 -3.70 -8.58
C LEU A 88 10.98 -2.95 -9.91
N PHE A 89 10.20 -1.88 -10.12
CA PHE A 89 10.22 -1.11 -11.36
C PHE A 89 11.23 0.04 -11.36
N GLN A 90 11.87 0.31 -10.21
CA GLN A 90 12.82 1.42 -9.98
C GLN A 90 12.23 2.80 -10.37
N ASP A 91 10.91 2.91 -10.32
CA ASP A 91 10.15 4.06 -10.80
C ASP A 91 8.74 4.02 -10.20
N ARG A 92 8.39 5.07 -9.45
CA ARG A 92 7.10 5.19 -8.74
C ARG A 92 5.92 5.21 -9.70
N GLU A 93 6.04 5.90 -10.84
CA GLU A 93 4.96 5.99 -11.82
C GLU A 93 4.74 4.66 -12.53
N LYS A 94 5.81 3.93 -12.86
CA LYS A 94 5.70 2.59 -13.44
C LYS A 94 5.11 1.60 -12.45
N GLY A 95 5.53 1.65 -11.18
CA GLY A 95 4.96 0.82 -10.12
C GLY A 95 3.46 1.08 -9.94
N ALA A 96 3.06 2.35 -9.82
CA ALA A 96 1.65 2.73 -9.73
C ALA A 96 0.85 2.32 -10.96
N ARG A 97 1.43 2.46 -12.16
CA ARG A 97 0.79 2.03 -13.42
C ARG A 97 0.58 0.52 -13.45
N TRP A 98 1.57 -0.26 -13.03
CA TRP A 98 1.45 -1.72 -12.96
C TRP A 98 0.33 -2.14 -12.01
N LEU A 99 0.25 -1.52 -10.82
CA LEU A 99 -0.82 -1.78 -9.86
C LEU A 99 -2.22 -1.49 -10.40
N LYS A 100 -2.33 -0.53 -11.32
CA LYS A 100 -3.59 -0.13 -11.96
C LYS A 100 -3.87 -0.88 -13.27
N THR A 101 -2.99 -1.77 -13.72
CA THR A 101 -3.12 -2.51 -14.97
C THR A 101 -3.61 -3.94 -14.69
N PRO A 102 -4.65 -4.43 -15.39
CA PRO A 102 -5.09 -5.82 -15.26
C PRO A 102 -3.95 -6.82 -15.52
N SER A 103 -3.86 -7.84 -14.67
CA SER A 103 -2.85 -8.90 -14.80
C SER A 103 -3.52 -10.25 -15.05
N VAL A 104 -3.15 -10.93 -16.14
CA VAL A 104 -3.62 -12.29 -16.46
C VAL A 104 -3.29 -13.27 -15.32
N ALA A 105 -2.10 -13.12 -14.73
CA ALA A 105 -1.66 -13.94 -13.60
C ALA A 105 -2.47 -13.71 -12.31
N LEU A 106 -3.27 -12.64 -12.26
CA LEU A 106 -4.20 -12.32 -11.18
C LEU A 106 -5.67 -12.44 -11.64
N GLY A 107 -5.95 -13.28 -12.64
CA GLY A 107 -7.31 -13.51 -13.12
C GLY A 107 -7.93 -12.30 -13.83
N ASN A 108 -7.12 -11.49 -14.51
CA ASN A 108 -7.49 -10.21 -15.13
C ASN A 108 -7.97 -9.14 -14.15
N CYS A 109 -7.70 -9.28 -12.86
CA CYS A 109 -7.87 -8.20 -11.89
C CYS A 109 -6.69 -7.21 -11.93
N ARG A 110 -6.95 -5.94 -11.61
CA ARG A 110 -5.87 -4.99 -11.31
C ARG A 110 -5.27 -5.37 -9.95
N PRO A 111 -3.94 -5.42 -9.77
CA PRO A 111 -3.35 -5.70 -8.48
C PRO A 111 -3.89 -4.82 -7.35
N LEU A 112 -4.15 -3.54 -7.63
CA LEU A 112 -4.70 -2.58 -6.68
C LEU A 112 -6.09 -2.99 -6.14
N ASP A 113 -6.92 -3.61 -6.99
CA ASP A 113 -8.27 -4.05 -6.60
C ASP A 113 -8.26 -5.23 -5.61
N LEU A 114 -7.13 -5.91 -5.47
CA LEU A 114 -6.97 -7.05 -4.57
C LEU A 114 -6.44 -6.63 -3.18
N LEU A 115 -6.08 -5.36 -3.02
CA LEU A 115 -5.44 -4.86 -1.79
C LEU A 115 -6.43 -4.54 -0.68
N ASP A 116 -7.73 -4.72 -0.93
CA ASP A 116 -8.77 -4.69 0.10
C ASP A 116 -8.61 -5.84 1.11
N THR A 117 -7.96 -6.94 0.73
CA THR A 117 -7.73 -8.08 1.64
C THR A 117 -6.26 -8.41 1.81
N THR A 118 -5.88 -8.89 3.00
CA THR A 118 -4.53 -9.40 3.27
C THR A 118 -4.16 -10.57 2.33
N ALA A 119 -5.15 -11.40 1.98
CA ALA A 119 -4.96 -12.50 1.04
C ALA A 119 -4.63 -12.01 -0.38
N GLY A 120 -5.35 -11.01 -0.88
CA GLY A 120 -5.09 -10.42 -2.18
C GLY A 120 -3.75 -9.65 -2.21
N ALA A 121 -3.41 -8.93 -1.15
CA ALA A 121 -2.08 -8.31 -1.00
C ALA A 121 -0.95 -9.37 -1.04
N THR A 122 -1.12 -10.50 -0.35
CA THR A 122 -0.17 -11.62 -0.37
C THR A 122 -0.03 -12.20 -1.79
N MET A 123 -1.14 -12.36 -2.51
CA MET A 123 -1.14 -12.82 -3.90
C MET A 123 -0.34 -11.88 -4.82
N VAL A 124 -0.52 -10.56 -4.66
CA VAL A 124 0.22 -9.55 -5.42
C VAL A 124 1.71 -9.57 -5.08
N LEU A 125 2.08 -9.64 -3.79
CA LEU A 125 3.48 -9.73 -3.36
C LEU A 125 4.18 -10.98 -3.91
N ASN A 126 3.49 -12.12 -3.90
CA ASN A 126 4.01 -13.36 -4.48
C ASN A 126 4.23 -13.23 -5.99
N LEU A 127 3.32 -12.57 -6.72
CA LEU A 127 3.51 -12.29 -8.14
C LEU A 127 4.73 -11.37 -8.37
N LEU A 128 4.89 -10.31 -7.58
CA LEU A 128 6.05 -9.42 -7.69
C LEU A 128 7.36 -10.17 -7.48
N GLY A 129 7.43 -11.07 -6.49
CA GLY A 129 8.60 -11.92 -6.26
C GLY A 129 8.90 -12.84 -7.45
N ARG A 130 7.88 -13.43 -8.07
CA ARG A 130 8.06 -14.24 -9.30
C ARG A 130 8.59 -13.42 -10.47
N ILE A 131 8.08 -12.20 -10.66
CA ILE A 131 8.55 -11.27 -11.71
C ILE A 131 10.02 -10.90 -11.47
N GLU A 132 10.41 -10.60 -10.23
CA GLU A 132 11.79 -10.26 -9.84
C GLU A 132 12.79 -11.37 -10.21
N HIS A 133 12.37 -12.63 -10.07
CA HIS A 133 13.18 -13.79 -10.42
C HIS A 133 13.03 -14.27 -11.88
N GLY A 134 12.28 -13.55 -12.73
CA GLY A 134 12.04 -13.90 -14.12
C GLY A 134 11.20 -15.17 -14.32
N VAL A 135 10.43 -15.58 -13.31
CA VAL A 135 9.56 -16.76 -13.36
C VAL A 135 8.19 -16.34 -13.86
N PHE A 136 7.91 -16.62 -15.14
CA PHE A 136 6.59 -16.47 -15.73
C PHE A 136 5.90 -17.84 -15.70
N SER A 137 4.81 -17.98 -14.94
CA SER A 137 3.94 -19.17 -14.96
C SER A 137 2.50 -18.72 -15.04
#